data_AF-A0A2M6WQH4-F1
#
_entry.id   AF-A0A2M6WQH4-F1
#
_cell.length_a   1.000
_cell.length_b   1.000
_cell.length_c   1.000
_cell.angle_alpha   90.00
_cell.angle_beta   90.00
_cell.angle_gamma   90.00
#
_symmetry.space_group_name_H-M   'P 1'
#
loop_
_entity.id
_entity.type
_entity.pdbx_description
1 polymer ?
#
loop_
_entity_poly.entity_id
_entity_poly.type
_entity_poly.pdbx_seq_one_letter_code
_entity_poly.pdbx_strand_id
1 'polypeptide(L)'
;MTGQNKKVVLELILLLIMLSLITWYFFDRYNILSSNSIPSATKVNQTDVSCNSYAVDACPGGCVVCPPCPECSSVSCQSEEFCAGMGIDRTWYKKIRTTLKGKTICERENCHGLDIKCGSNPAEVCTAMYALGDRCLNYAVCELVGEKCQVKANEQFTKCKACVDSCAKEYQSDPAKMFECEGKCD
;
A
#
# COMPACT_ATOMS: atom_id res chain seq x y z
N MET A 1 -42.34 41.39 33.32
CA MET A 1 -41.82 40.13 32.75
C MET A 1 -42.29 38.97 33.62
N THR A 2 -43.21 38.19 33.06
CA THR A 2 -44.02 37.15 33.71
C THR A 2 -43.17 35.92 34.08
N GLY A 3 -43.48 35.27 35.21
CA GLY A 3 -42.67 34.19 35.80
C GLY A 3 -42.40 32.99 34.89
N GLN A 4 -43.16 32.82 33.82
CA GLN A 4 -42.98 31.76 32.82
C GLN A 4 -41.66 31.90 32.04
N ASN A 5 -41.18 33.13 31.80
CA ASN A 5 -39.90 33.37 31.12
C ASN A 5 -38.70 32.98 31.98
N LYS A 6 -38.82 33.05 33.31
CA LYS A 6 -37.72 32.68 34.22
C LYS A 6 -37.45 31.18 34.23
N LYS A 7 -38.50 30.36 34.13
CA LYS A 7 -38.37 28.89 34.09
C LYS A 7 -37.70 28.43 32.80
N VAL A 8 -38.10 28.98 31.65
CA VAL A 8 -37.50 28.64 30.34
C VAL A 8 -36.02 29.07 30.28
N VAL A 9 -35.69 30.24 30.84
CA VAL A 9 -34.30 30.69 30.93
C VAL A 9 -33.46 29.77 31.83
N LEU A 10 -34.03 29.28 32.94
CA LEU A 10 -33.31 28.36 33.83
C LEU A 10 -33.04 27.00 33.18
N GLU A 11 -34.02 26.43 32.47
CA GLU A 11 -33.86 25.16 31.73
C GLU A 11 -32.79 25.27 30.63
N LEU A 12 -32.76 26.39 29.89
CA LEU A 12 -31.74 26.66 28.88
C LEU A 12 -30.33 26.78 29.48
N ILE A 13 -30.21 27.44 30.64
CA ILE A 13 -28.92 27.55 31.35
C ILE A 13 -28.42 26.16 31.78
N LEU A 14 -29.29 25.30 32.31
CA LEU A 14 -28.92 23.94 32.71
C LEU A 14 -28.46 23.08 31.53
N LEU A 15 -29.13 23.18 30.38
CA LEU A 15 -28.73 22.49 29.16
C LEU A 15 -27.35 22.93 28.64
N LEU A 16 -27.06 24.24 28.69
CA LEU A 16 -25.76 24.77 28.27
C LEU A 16 -24.62 24.30 29.19
N ILE A 17 -24.87 24.23 30.51
CA ILE A 17 -23.88 23.72 31.47
C ILE A 17 -23.61 22.23 31.19
N MET A 18 -24.64 21.41 30.98
CA MET A 18 -24.47 19.99 30.67
C MET A 18 -23.68 19.76 29.39
N LEU A 19 -23.96 20.52 28.32
CA LEU A 19 -23.21 20.42 27.06
C LEU A 19 -21.74 20.82 27.24
N SER A 20 -21.45 21.87 28.00
CA SER A 20 -20.06 22.27 28.29
C SER A 20 -19.28 21.17 29.03
N LEU A 21 -19.90 20.53 30.03
CA LEU A 21 -19.27 19.43 30.79
C LEU A 21 -18.99 18.21 29.90
N ILE A 22 -19.92 17.87 29.01
CA ILE A 22 -19.74 16.77 28.04
C ILE A 22 -18.57 17.09 27.11
N THR A 23 -18.53 18.29 26.51
CA THR A 23 -17.43 18.66 25.60
C THR A 23 -16.07 18.67 26.29
N TRP A 24 -16.00 19.11 27.56
CA TRP A 24 -14.76 19.11 28.34
C TRP A 24 -14.29 17.68 28.64
N TYR A 25 -15.22 16.78 29.00
CA TYR A 25 -14.92 15.36 29.22
C TYR A 25 -14.34 14.67 27.98
N PHE A 26 -14.92 14.93 26.80
CA PHE A 26 -14.41 14.37 25.55
C PHE A 26 -13.08 15.00 25.11
N PHE A 27 -12.87 16.30 25.34
CA PHE A 27 -11.61 16.98 25.03
C PHE A 27 -10.46 16.47 25.91
N ASP A 28 -10.69 16.25 27.21
CA ASP A 28 -9.69 15.73 28.12
C ASP A 28 -9.31 14.29 27.76
N ARG A 29 -10.30 13.45 27.41
CA ARG A 29 -10.05 12.07 26.95
C ARG A 29 -9.33 12.01 25.61
N TYR A 30 -9.59 12.97 24.70
CA TYR A 30 -8.87 13.09 23.44
C TYR A 30 -7.40 13.45 23.66
N ASN A 31 -7.10 14.38 24.59
CA ASN A 31 -5.73 14.77 24.90
C ASN A 31 -4.92 13.65 25.57
N ILE A 32 -5.55 12.79 26.39
CA ILE A 32 -4.88 11.62 26.99
C ILE A 32 -4.47 10.58 25.92
N LEU A 33 -5.22 10.45 24.82
CA LEU A 33 -4.85 9.58 23.71
C LEU A 33 -3.79 10.21 22.78
N SER A 34 -3.71 11.55 22.74
CA SER A 34 -2.72 12.28 21.95
C SER A 34 -1.36 12.46 22.65
N SER A 35 -1.23 12.20 23.95
CA SER A 35 0.00 12.46 24.71
C SER A 35 0.98 11.27 24.80
N ASN A 36 0.68 10.14 24.14
CA ASN A 36 1.63 9.04 23.94
C ASN A 36 2.56 9.22 22.71
N SER A 37 2.66 10.44 22.17
CA SER A 37 3.69 10.79 21.21
C SER A 37 4.96 11.28 21.91
N ILE A 38 5.94 10.38 21.98
CA ILE A 38 7.38 10.59 21.80
C ILE A 38 8.08 11.49 22.83
N PRO A 39 9.05 10.96 23.62
CA PRO A 39 9.87 11.76 24.51
C PRO A 39 10.68 12.83 23.77
N SER A 40 10.78 13.96 24.47
CA SER A 40 11.47 15.19 24.11
C SER A 40 12.91 14.96 23.65
N ALA A 41 13.32 15.78 22.68
CA ALA A 41 14.59 15.77 21.99
C ALA A 41 15.81 15.82 22.92
N THR A 42 16.36 14.65 23.22
CA THR A 42 17.78 14.48 23.49
C THR A 42 18.52 14.66 22.16
N LYS A 43 19.55 15.52 22.11
CA LYS A 43 20.47 15.57 20.98
C LYS A 43 21.17 14.21 20.84
N VAL A 44 20.59 13.32 20.04
CA VAL A 44 21.21 12.06 19.63
C VAL A 44 22.16 12.37 18.49
N ASN A 45 23.43 12.30 18.84
CA ASN A 45 24.54 12.10 17.92
C ASN A 45 24.28 10.79 17.15
N GLN A 46 24.06 10.88 15.84
CA GLN A 46 23.76 9.76 14.92
C GLN A 46 22.49 8.96 15.31
N THR A 47 21.37 9.47 14.80
CA THR A 47 20.00 9.00 15.01
C THR A 47 19.79 7.52 14.74
N ASP A 48 19.02 6.89 15.62
CA ASP A 48 18.42 5.56 15.55
C ASP A 48 17.48 5.47 14.33
N VAL A 49 18.05 5.37 13.12
CA VAL A 49 17.29 5.25 11.88
C VAL A 49 16.79 3.81 11.76
N SER A 50 15.50 3.62 12.02
CA SER A 50 14.82 2.33 11.81
C SER A 50 14.76 2.00 10.31
N CYS A 51 15.81 1.36 9.78
CA CYS A 51 15.97 1.09 8.35
C CYS A 51 14.83 0.25 7.75
N ASN A 52 14.21 -0.62 8.55
CA ASN A 52 13.07 -1.46 8.15
C ASN A 52 11.76 -0.69 7.89
N SER A 53 11.71 0.61 8.19
CA SER A 53 10.53 1.46 7.93
C SER A 53 10.51 2.09 6.54
N TYR A 54 11.62 1.98 5.78
CA TYR A 54 11.75 2.59 4.47
C TYR A 54 11.49 1.57 3.36
N ALA A 55 10.78 2.02 2.33
CA ALA A 55 10.72 1.30 1.06
C ALA A 55 12.11 1.18 0.43
N VAL A 56 12.31 0.17 -0.42
CA VAL A 56 13.59 -0.17 -1.04
C VAL A 56 14.16 0.98 -1.89
N ASP A 57 13.27 1.72 -2.56
CA ASP A 57 13.57 2.88 -3.40
C ASP A 57 13.90 4.15 -2.59
N ALA A 58 13.38 4.26 -1.37
CA ALA A 58 13.57 5.38 -0.45
C ALA A 58 14.59 5.09 0.68
N CYS A 59 15.37 4.01 0.55
CA CYS A 59 16.32 3.57 1.59
C CYS A 59 17.42 4.63 1.82
N PRO A 60 17.51 5.24 3.03
CA PRO A 60 18.32 6.42 3.25
C PRO A 60 19.83 6.11 3.32
N GLY A 61 20.64 7.18 3.20
CA GLY A 61 22.10 7.13 3.35
C GLY A 61 22.49 6.76 4.79
N GLY A 62 22.62 5.47 5.05
CA GLY A 62 22.86 4.88 6.37
C GLY A 62 22.40 3.43 6.43
N CYS A 63 21.39 3.07 5.63
CA CYS A 63 20.86 1.73 5.51
C CYS A 63 21.43 0.99 4.27
N VAL A 64 21.11 -0.30 4.17
CA VAL A 64 21.47 -1.19 3.06
C VAL A 64 20.24 -1.99 2.65
N VAL A 65 20.00 -2.15 1.35
CA VAL A 65 18.95 -3.04 0.86
C VAL A 65 19.54 -4.44 0.74
N CYS A 66 18.96 -5.41 1.45
CA CYS A 66 19.34 -6.81 1.37
C CYS A 66 18.12 -7.72 1.55
N PRO A 67 18.19 -9.00 1.15
CA PRO A 67 17.16 -9.98 1.46
C PRO A 67 17.02 -10.15 2.98
N PRO A 68 15.80 -10.27 3.52
CA PRO A 68 15.61 -10.48 4.96
C PRO A 68 16.03 -11.89 5.41
N CYS A 69 16.19 -12.83 4.47
CA CYS A 69 16.74 -14.16 4.73
C CYS A 69 17.44 -14.74 3.49
N PRO A 70 18.35 -15.71 3.63
CA PRO A 70 19.08 -16.32 2.51
C PRO A 70 18.17 -16.99 1.46
N GLU A 71 17.03 -17.54 1.87
CA GLU A 71 16.07 -18.23 1.02
C GLU A 71 14.97 -17.29 0.48
N CYS A 72 14.91 -16.06 0.97
CA CYS A 72 13.88 -15.09 0.62
C CYS A 72 14.19 -14.47 -0.75
N SER A 73 13.21 -14.45 -1.65
CA SER A 73 13.32 -13.76 -2.95
C SER A 73 13.05 -12.26 -2.86
N SER A 74 12.56 -11.76 -1.72
CA SER A 74 12.28 -10.34 -1.49
C SER A 74 13.50 -9.60 -0.96
N VAL A 75 13.56 -8.28 -1.20
CA VAL A 75 14.58 -7.39 -0.64
C VAL A 75 13.91 -6.31 0.21
N SER A 76 14.58 -5.86 1.27
CA SER A 76 14.07 -4.78 2.11
C SER A 76 15.21 -3.86 2.54
N CYS A 77 14.89 -2.61 2.89
CA CYS A 77 15.85 -1.71 3.52
C CYS A 77 16.12 -2.20 4.96
N GLN A 78 17.38 -2.42 5.32
CA GLN A 78 17.82 -2.98 6.60
C GLN A 78 19.06 -2.24 7.12
N SER A 79 19.43 -2.49 8.38
CA SER A 79 20.69 -1.96 8.92
C SER A 79 21.88 -2.67 8.27
N GLU A 80 23.03 -2.00 8.26
CA GLU A 80 24.26 -2.56 7.71
C GLU A 80 24.72 -3.77 8.53
N GLU A 81 24.56 -3.76 9.85
CA GLU A 81 24.93 -4.92 10.69
C GLU A 81 24.06 -6.14 10.37
N PHE A 82 22.76 -5.95 10.15
CA PHE A 82 21.84 -7.04 9.80
C PHE A 82 22.28 -7.73 8.51
N CYS A 83 22.51 -6.95 7.46
CA CYS A 83 22.95 -7.49 6.17
C CYS A 83 24.34 -8.14 6.28
N ALA A 84 25.26 -7.54 7.04
CA ALA A 84 26.61 -8.07 7.25
C ALA A 84 26.59 -9.43 7.97
N GLY A 85 25.63 -9.66 8.87
CA GLY A 85 25.41 -10.96 9.51
C GLY A 85 25.11 -12.10 8.54
N MET A 86 24.62 -11.79 7.34
CA MET A 86 24.38 -12.73 6.24
C MET A 86 25.50 -12.73 5.18
N GLY A 87 26.60 -12.01 5.42
CA GLY A 87 27.67 -11.84 4.44
C GLY A 87 27.30 -10.90 3.28
N ILE A 88 26.28 -10.05 3.45
CA ILE A 88 25.82 -9.11 2.44
C ILE A 88 26.28 -7.70 2.82
N ASP A 89 27.20 -7.14 2.04
CA ASP A 89 27.74 -5.81 2.27
C ASP A 89 27.21 -4.76 1.28
N ARG A 90 27.61 -3.50 1.47
CA ARG A 90 27.27 -2.40 0.53
C ARG A 90 27.78 -2.65 -0.89
N THR A 91 28.83 -3.44 -1.08
CA THR A 91 29.38 -3.76 -2.40
C THR A 91 28.50 -4.75 -3.14
N TRP A 92 27.93 -5.74 -2.44
CA TRP A 92 26.91 -6.63 -2.98
C TRP A 92 25.70 -5.83 -3.45
N TYR A 93 25.17 -4.92 -2.62
CA TYR A 93 24.02 -4.10 -3.02
C TYR A 93 24.34 -3.19 -4.21
N LYS A 94 25.50 -2.53 -4.22
CA LYS A 94 25.95 -1.74 -5.38
C LYS A 94 26.09 -2.59 -6.63
N LYS A 95 26.61 -3.82 -6.52
CA LYS A 95 26.78 -4.75 -7.64
C LYS A 95 25.42 -5.19 -8.17
N ILE A 96 24.50 -5.64 -7.32
CA ILE A 96 23.13 -6.00 -7.70
C ILE A 96 22.41 -4.80 -8.32
N ARG A 97 22.46 -3.63 -7.69
CA ARG A 97 21.85 -2.41 -8.22
C ARG A 97 22.46 -2.01 -9.56
N THR A 98 23.75 -2.23 -9.79
CA THR A 98 24.40 -1.95 -11.08
C THR A 98 24.02 -2.99 -12.14
N THR A 99 23.96 -4.27 -11.77
CA THR A 99 23.44 -5.36 -12.61
C THR A 99 21.98 -5.11 -12.99
N LEU A 100 21.17 -4.58 -12.08
CA LEU A 100 19.78 -4.17 -12.30
C LEU A 100 19.67 -2.83 -13.05
N LYS A 101 20.59 -1.89 -12.85
CA LYS A 101 20.63 -0.63 -13.61
C LYS A 101 20.95 -0.83 -15.10
N GLY A 102 21.47 -1.99 -15.48
CA GLY A 102 21.57 -2.42 -16.89
C GLY A 102 20.37 -3.22 -17.39
N LYS A 103 19.41 -3.55 -16.52
CA LYS A 103 18.22 -4.35 -16.82
C LYS A 103 17.00 -3.64 -16.23
N THR A 104 16.46 -2.67 -16.97
CA THR A 104 15.23 -1.96 -16.59
C THR A 104 14.17 -2.97 -16.19
N ILE A 105 13.78 -2.96 -14.90
CA ILE A 105 12.71 -3.81 -14.40
C ILE A 105 11.43 -3.35 -15.09
N CYS A 106 10.80 -4.28 -15.79
CA CYS A 106 9.54 -4.06 -16.48
C CYS A 106 8.61 -5.24 -16.21
N GLU A 107 7.90 -5.12 -15.10
CA GLU A 107 7.05 -6.16 -14.56
C GLU A 107 5.72 -5.56 -14.11
N ARG A 108 4.78 -6.43 -13.72
CA ARG A 108 3.43 -6.02 -13.35
C ARG A 108 3.41 -5.43 -11.94
N GLU A 109 2.88 -4.21 -11.80
CA GLU A 109 2.81 -3.46 -10.54
C GLU A 109 1.49 -3.65 -9.78
N ASN A 110 0.47 -4.23 -10.43
CA ASN A 110 -0.80 -4.55 -9.80
C ASN A 110 -1.02 -6.07 -9.67
N CYS A 111 -1.66 -6.46 -8.58
CA CYS A 111 -1.98 -7.86 -8.29
C CYS A 111 -3.31 -8.32 -8.86
N HIS A 112 -4.25 -7.39 -9.06
CA HIS A 112 -5.64 -7.71 -9.34
C HIS A 112 -6.22 -6.81 -10.44
N GLY A 113 -7.25 -7.30 -11.12
CA GLY A 113 -8.03 -6.64 -12.15
C GLY A 113 -7.48 -6.74 -13.56
N LEU A 114 -8.25 -6.22 -14.53
CA LEU A 114 -7.91 -6.22 -15.97
C LEU A 114 -6.98 -5.08 -16.41
N ASP A 115 -6.88 -4.01 -15.62
CA ASP A 115 -6.09 -2.84 -15.97
C ASP A 115 -4.63 -3.03 -15.55
N ILE A 116 -3.89 -3.77 -16.38
CA ILE A 116 -2.48 -4.11 -16.12
C ILE A 116 -1.62 -2.85 -16.10
N LYS A 117 -0.97 -2.62 -14.95
CA LYS A 117 0.07 -1.61 -14.78
C LYS A 117 1.42 -2.29 -14.90
N CYS A 118 2.20 -1.87 -15.90
CA CYS A 118 3.56 -2.33 -16.09
C CYS A 118 4.52 -1.21 -15.70
N GLY A 119 5.55 -1.54 -14.93
CA GLY A 119 6.54 -0.56 -14.51
C GLY A 119 7.70 -1.19 -13.77
N SER A 120 8.43 -0.36 -13.06
CA SER A 120 9.67 -0.75 -12.37
C SER A 120 9.45 -1.12 -10.90
N ASN A 121 8.21 -1.05 -10.42
CA ASN A 121 7.82 -1.43 -9.06
C ASN A 121 6.90 -2.67 -9.08
N PRO A 122 7.42 -3.87 -9.37
CA PRO A 122 6.62 -5.08 -9.41
C PRO A 122 5.88 -5.30 -8.09
N ALA A 123 4.67 -5.83 -8.18
CA ALA A 123 3.93 -6.18 -6.97
C ALA A 123 4.60 -7.37 -6.27
N GLU A 124 5.17 -7.12 -5.09
CA GLU A 124 5.93 -8.14 -4.35
C GLU A 124 5.04 -9.19 -3.68
N VAL A 125 3.86 -8.77 -3.18
CA VAL A 125 2.91 -9.63 -2.50
C VAL A 125 1.49 -9.27 -2.93
N CYS A 126 0.76 -10.28 -3.40
CA CYS A 126 -0.64 -10.17 -3.72
C CYS A 126 -1.49 -10.74 -2.60
N THR A 127 -2.59 -10.07 -2.27
CA THR A 127 -3.55 -10.62 -1.31
C THR A 127 -4.29 -11.79 -1.98
N ALA A 128 -4.87 -12.67 -1.18
CA ALA A 128 -5.72 -13.76 -1.69
C ALA A 128 -7.10 -13.25 -2.20
N MET A 129 -7.27 -11.93 -2.36
CA MET A 129 -8.51 -11.36 -2.85
C MET A 129 -8.60 -11.57 -4.35
N TYR A 130 -9.66 -12.18 -4.83
CA TYR A 130 -9.89 -12.31 -6.27
C TYR A 130 -10.66 -11.09 -6.78
N ALA A 131 -10.19 -10.45 -7.85
CA ALA A 131 -10.95 -9.45 -8.59
C ALA A 131 -11.33 -9.96 -9.98
N LEU A 132 -12.38 -9.37 -10.55
CA LEU A 132 -12.83 -9.70 -11.90
C LEU A 132 -11.69 -9.45 -12.91
N GLY A 133 -11.36 -10.49 -13.66
CA GLY A 133 -10.30 -10.49 -14.65
C GLY A 133 -8.92 -10.89 -14.14
N ASP A 134 -8.79 -11.25 -12.86
CA ASP A 134 -7.55 -11.82 -12.30
C ASP A 134 -7.08 -13.04 -13.10
N ARG A 135 -8.02 -13.81 -13.68
CA ARG A 135 -7.68 -14.92 -14.56
C ARG A 135 -6.85 -14.51 -15.77
N CYS A 136 -7.12 -13.34 -16.34
CA CYS A 136 -6.39 -12.83 -17.51
C CYS A 136 -4.94 -12.42 -17.17
N LEU A 137 -4.61 -12.26 -15.89
CA LEU A 137 -3.24 -11.95 -15.45
C LEU A 137 -2.23 -13.03 -15.81
N ASN A 138 -2.68 -14.27 -16.01
CA ASN A 138 -1.85 -15.38 -16.46
C ASN A 138 -1.29 -15.16 -17.88
N TYR A 139 -1.95 -14.31 -18.67
CA TYR A 139 -1.56 -14.00 -20.05
C TYR A 139 -0.94 -12.61 -20.19
N ALA A 140 -0.99 -11.79 -19.14
CA ALA A 140 -0.46 -10.44 -19.14
C ALA A 140 1.06 -10.47 -19.08
N VAL A 141 1.70 -9.85 -20.08
CA VAL A 141 3.16 -9.75 -20.17
C VAL A 141 3.52 -8.28 -20.22
N CYS A 142 4.45 -7.85 -19.37
CA CYS A 142 5.07 -6.53 -19.45
C CYS A 142 6.35 -6.63 -20.28
N GLU A 143 6.57 -5.64 -21.15
CA GLU A 143 7.75 -5.58 -22.01
C GLU A 143 8.27 -4.15 -22.11
N LEU A 144 9.59 -4.03 -22.19
CA LEU A 144 10.26 -2.76 -22.41
C LEU A 144 10.28 -2.44 -23.91
N VAL A 145 9.52 -1.43 -24.33
CA VAL A 145 9.52 -0.94 -25.70
C VAL A 145 10.23 0.41 -25.73
N GLY A 146 11.50 0.40 -26.13
CA GLY A 146 12.39 1.55 -25.97
C GLY A 146 12.72 1.79 -24.49
N GLU A 147 12.35 2.95 -23.96
CA GLU A 147 12.51 3.29 -22.54
C GLU A 147 11.19 3.20 -21.74
N LYS A 148 10.11 2.74 -22.38
CA LYS A 148 8.79 2.64 -21.74
C LYS A 148 8.46 1.19 -21.42
N CYS A 149 8.13 0.93 -20.16
CA CYS A 149 7.55 -0.35 -19.75
C CYS A 149 6.05 -0.34 -20.02
N GLN A 150 5.56 -1.30 -20.80
CA GLN A 150 4.16 -1.36 -21.21
C GLN A 150 3.68 -2.80 -21.35
N VAL A 151 2.36 -2.98 -21.39
CA VAL A 151 1.75 -4.28 -21.66
C VAL A 151 2.10 -4.68 -23.09
N LYS A 152 2.69 -5.86 -23.24
CA LYS A 152 2.93 -6.48 -24.53
C LYS A 152 1.60 -6.93 -25.12
N ALA A 153 1.34 -6.53 -26.36
CA ALA A 153 0.19 -7.03 -27.09
C ALA A 153 0.27 -8.56 -27.21
N ASN A 154 -0.74 -9.25 -26.66
CA ASN A 154 -0.86 -10.70 -26.68
C ASN A 154 -2.29 -11.06 -27.08
N GLU A 155 -2.44 -11.96 -28.05
CA GLU A 155 -3.74 -12.43 -28.52
C GLU A 155 -4.54 -13.12 -27.40
N GLN A 156 -3.90 -13.92 -26.54
CA GLN A 156 -4.56 -14.59 -25.41
C GLN A 156 -5.08 -13.58 -24.40
N PHE A 157 -4.24 -12.61 -23.99
CA PHE A 157 -4.67 -11.55 -23.09
C PHE A 157 -5.82 -10.72 -23.67
N THR A 158 -5.76 -10.41 -24.98
CA THR A 158 -6.79 -9.65 -25.67
C THR A 158 -8.13 -10.39 -25.71
N LYS A 159 -8.10 -11.70 -26.00
CA LYS A 159 -9.30 -12.57 -25.99
C LYS A 159 -9.90 -12.69 -24.60
N CYS A 160 -9.07 -13.00 -23.60
CA CYS A 160 -9.51 -13.09 -22.22
C CYS A 160 -10.14 -11.78 -21.75
N LYS A 161 -9.46 -10.64 -21.97
CA LYS A 161 -9.98 -9.31 -21.60
C LYS A 161 -11.32 -9.01 -22.27
N ALA A 162 -11.45 -9.29 -23.57
CA ALA A 162 -12.70 -9.07 -24.29
C ALA A 162 -13.86 -9.94 -23.74
N CYS A 163 -13.57 -11.19 -23.38
CA CYS A 163 -14.53 -12.08 -22.74
C CYS A 163 -14.99 -11.54 -21.38
N VAL A 164 -14.04 -11.15 -20.51
CA VAL A 164 -14.38 -10.60 -19.18
C VAL A 164 -15.11 -9.26 -19.31
N ASP A 165 -14.71 -8.38 -20.23
CA ASP A 165 -15.42 -7.13 -20.52
C ASP A 165 -16.86 -7.39 -21.00
N SER A 166 -17.11 -8.51 -21.72
CA SER A 166 -18.46 -8.93 -22.11
C SER A 166 -19.27 -9.43 -20.91
N CYS A 167 -18.67 -10.29 -20.06
CA CYS A 167 -19.30 -10.76 -18.82
C CYS A 167 -19.70 -9.60 -17.90
N ALA A 168 -18.82 -8.60 -17.76
CA ALA A 168 -19.07 -7.41 -16.95
C ALA A 168 -20.26 -6.59 -17.45
N LYS A 169 -20.45 -6.51 -18.77
CA LYS A 169 -21.58 -5.80 -19.40
C LYS A 169 -22.88 -6.57 -19.30
N GLU A 170 -22.86 -7.87 -19.55
CA GLU A 170 -24.05 -8.73 -19.54
C GLU A 170 -24.64 -8.90 -18.14
N TYR A 171 -23.77 -9.02 -17.13
CA TYR A 171 -24.15 -9.32 -15.75
C TYR A 171 -23.86 -8.15 -14.78
N GLN A 172 -23.93 -6.91 -15.25
CA GLN A 172 -23.59 -5.71 -14.45
C GLN A 172 -24.30 -5.64 -13.08
N SER A 173 -25.52 -6.16 -13.00
CA SER A 173 -26.34 -6.19 -11.78
C SER A 173 -26.28 -7.50 -10.99
N ASP A 174 -25.50 -8.50 -11.44
CA ASP A 174 -25.42 -9.83 -10.83
C ASP A 174 -23.94 -10.30 -10.77
N PRO A 175 -23.20 -9.90 -9.72
CA PRO A 175 -21.78 -10.26 -9.58
C PRO A 175 -21.52 -11.76 -9.59
N ALA A 176 -22.44 -12.57 -9.04
CA ALA A 176 -22.26 -14.03 -9.00
C ALA A 176 -22.22 -14.62 -10.42
N LYS A 177 -23.15 -14.20 -11.29
CA LYS A 177 -23.14 -14.62 -12.70
C LYS A 177 -21.99 -14.02 -13.48
N MET A 178 -21.55 -12.81 -13.13
CA MET A 178 -20.38 -12.18 -13.75
C MET A 178 -19.12 -13.02 -13.54
N PHE A 179 -18.87 -13.48 -12.30
CA PHE A 179 -17.74 -14.37 -12.00
C PHE A 179 -17.91 -15.78 -12.58
N GLU A 180 -19.14 -16.33 -12.60
CA GLU A 180 -19.41 -17.61 -13.28
C GLU A 180 -19.10 -17.54 -14.79
N CYS A 181 -19.44 -16.40 -15.42
CA CYS A 181 -19.12 -16.12 -16.81
C CYS A 181 -17.60 -16.00 -17.03
N GLU A 182 -16.88 -15.25 -16.19
CA GLU A 182 -15.41 -15.18 -16.24
C GLU A 182 -14.74 -16.56 -16.13
N GLY A 183 -15.30 -17.46 -15.32
CA GLY A 183 -14.85 -18.84 -15.19
C GLY A 183 -14.83 -19.63 -16.50
N LYS A 184 -15.45 -19.11 -17.57
CA LYS A 184 -15.48 -19.70 -18.92
C LYS A 184 -14.59 -18.96 -19.93
N CYS A 185 -13.93 -17.87 -19.53
CA CYS A 185 -13.02 -17.09 -20.38
C CYS A 185 -11.61 -17.70 -20.42
N ASP A 186 -11.09 -17.95 -21.63
CA ASP A 186 -9.72 -18.43 -21.89
C ASP A 186 -8.94 -17.47 -22.81
#